data_AF-B2APC3-F1
#
_entry.id   AF-B2APC3-F1
#
_cell.length_a   1.000
_cell.length_b   1.000
_cell.length_c   1.000
_cell.angle_alpha   90.00
_cell.angle_beta   90.00
_cell.angle_gamma   90.00
#
_symmetry.space_group_name_H-M   'P 1'
#
loop_
_entity.id
_entity.type
_entity.pdbx_description
1 polymer ?
#
loop_
_entity_poly.entity_id
_entity_poly.type
_entity_poly.pdbx_seq_one_letter_code
_entity_poly.pdbx_strand_id
1 'polypeptide(L)'
;MQLNKLTVTLVGLFTAAIQAAPAVPETGVAPPSADSGYTEVSDGVWYKNKTDFFKGDSFCNSDYEYWNKTSENSPLVLDCWHMYNNIKEPGNWVGAGGHKKLISKDSCAYTTWAEHNGLLYTLGNEDLRLTIKKAIQKFGTLFPGEKDYKIGAYGKLRCQALVINWEISQNS
;
A
#
# COMPACT_ATOMS: atom_id res chain seq x y z
N MET A 1 -29.89 7.96 -72.22
CA MET A 1 -31.24 7.59 -71.76
C MET A 1 -31.24 7.70 -70.23
N GLN A 2 -32.16 8.49 -69.71
CA GLN A 2 -32.25 8.95 -68.32
C GLN A 2 -33.05 7.99 -67.41
N LEU A 3 -32.94 8.23 -66.10
CA LEU A 3 -33.74 7.76 -64.96
C LEU A 3 -33.51 6.29 -64.53
N ASN A 4 -33.32 5.94 -63.25
CA ASN A 4 -33.96 6.50 -62.05
C ASN A 4 -33.07 6.40 -60.80
N LYS A 5 -33.14 7.44 -59.97
CA LYS A 5 -32.65 7.46 -58.58
C LYS A 5 -33.61 6.66 -57.69
N LEU A 6 -33.08 5.82 -56.81
CA LEU A 6 -33.77 5.45 -55.57
C LEU A 6 -32.76 5.48 -54.42
N THR A 7 -32.99 6.42 -53.52
CA THR A 7 -32.26 6.60 -52.26
C THR A 7 -32.82 5.61 -51.24
N VAL A 8 -31.96 4.82 -50.61
CA VAL A 8 -32.30 4.12 -49.35
C VAL A 8 -31.16 4.36 -48.37
N THR A 9 -31.44 5.22 -47.40
CA THR A 9 -30.58 5.50 -46.24
C THR A 9 -30.67 4.31 -45.30
N LEU A 10 -29.56 3.60 -45.05
CA LEU A 10 -29.47 2.61 -43.99
C LEU A 10 -28.57 3.15 -42.87
N VAL A 11 -29.20 3.56 -41.77
CA VAL A 11 -28.53 3.86 -40.50
C VAL A 11 -28.23 2.52 -39.83
N GLY A 12 -26.98 2.05 -39.94
CA GLY A 12 -26.51 0.84 -39.26
C GLY A 12 -25.97 1.18 -37.88
N LEU A 13 -26.70 0.77 -36.84
CA LEU A 13 -26.33 0.88 -35.43
C LEU A 13 -24.99 0.20 -35.12
N PHE A 14 -24.10 0.93 -34.43
CA PHE A 14 -22.94 0.36 -33.75
C PHE A 14 -23.41 -0.50 -32.58
N THR A 15 -23.12 -1.80 -32.62
CA THR A 15 -23.04 -2.62 -31.41
C THR A 15 -21.61 -3.10 -31.27
N ALA A 16 -20.80 -2.34 -30.51
CA ALA A 16 -19.54 -2.84 -30.01
C ALA A 16 -19.85 -3.93 -28.97
N ALA A 17 -19.56 -5.19 -29.31
CA ALA A 17 -19.56 -6.26 -28.35
C ALA A 17 -18.44 -5.98 -27.33
N ILE A 18 -18.81 -5.60 -26.11
CA ILE A 18 -17.89 -5.54 -24.98
C ILE A 18 -17.58 -7.00 -24.64
N GLN A 19 -16.49 -7.52 -25.22
CA GLN A 19 -15.98 -8.83 -24.85
C GLN A 19 -15.39 -8.68 -23.45
N ALA A 20 -16.15 -9.16 -22.45
CA ALA A 20 -15.69 -9.20 -21.06
C ALA A 20 -14.36 -9.96 -21.04
N ALA A 21 -13.32 -9.31 -20.51
CA ALA A 21 -12.02 -9.93 -20.33
C ALA A 21 -12.19 -11.22 -19.50
N PRO A 22 -11.48 -12.32 -19.84
CA PRO A 22 -11.58 -13.56 -19.09
C PRO A 22 -11.20 -13.33 -17.63
N ALA A 23 -12.09 -13.73 -16.71
CA ALA A 23 -11.85 -13.65 -15.28
C ALA A 23 -10.65 -14.54 -14.92
N VAL A 24 -9.59 -13.92 -14.41
CA VAL A 24 -8.45 -14.61 -13.83
C VAL A 24 -8.93 -15.39 -12.60
N PRO A 25 -8.53 -16.65 -12.38
CA PRO A 25 -8.97 -17.42 -11.22
C PRO A 25 -8.54 -16.71 -9.93
N GLU A 26 -9.51 -16.33 -9.09
CA GLU A 26 -9.28 -15.79 -7.76
C GLU A 26 -8.65 -16.86 -6.86
N THR A 27 -7.32 -16.91 -6.82
CA THR A 27 -6.60 -17.55 -5.70
C THR A 27 -6.38 -16.57 -4.54
N GLY A 28 -7.09 -15.45 -4.53
CA GLY A 28 -7.01 -14.41 -3.51
C GLY A 28 -8.18 -14.46 -2.54
N VAL A 29 -7.90 -14.30 -1.25
CA VAL A 29 -8.91 -14.03 -0.22
C VAL A 29 -9.77 -12.83 -0.66
N ALA A 30 -11.08 -12.94 -0.51
CA ALA A 30 -12.02 -11.90 -0.91
C ALA A 30 -11.67 -10.56 -0.23
N PRO A 31 -11.67 -9.43 -0.97
CA PRO A 31 -11.39 -8.12 -0.40
C PRO A 31 -12.42 -7.76 0.69
N PRO A 32 -12.07 -6.88 1.65
CA PRO A 32 -13.06 -6.31 2.56
C PRO A 32 -14.21 -5.69 1.75
N SER A 33 -15.47 -6.04 2.07
CA SER A 33 -16.60 -5.48 1.33
C SER A 33 -16.67 -3.95 1.51
N ALA A 34 -17.08 -3.22 0.48
CA ALA A 34 -17.25 -1.76 0.57
C ALA A 34 -18.22 -1.35 1.69
N ASP A 35 -19.24 -2.16 1.96
CA ASP A 35 -20.20 -1.98 3.07
C ASP A 35 -19.54 -2.06 4.45
N SER A 36 -18.31 -2.59 4.55
CA SER A 36 -17.52 -2.62 5.78
C SER A 36 -16.87 -1.28 6.14
N GLY A 37 -17.00 -0.26 5.28
CA GLY A 37 -16.38 1.05 5.45
C GLY A 37 -14.88 1.11 5.13
N TYR A 38 -14.36 0.14 4.38
CA TYR A 38 -13.00 0.16 3.82
C TYR A 38 -13.02 0.78 2.43
N THR A 39 -12.00 1.57 2.11
CA THR A 39 -11.75 2.11 0.77
C THR A 39 -10.45 1.53 0.24
N GLU A 40 -10.45 0.98 -0.97
CA GLU A 40 -9.20 0.57 -1.63
C GLU A 40 -8.42 1.82 -2.03
N VAL A 41 -7.17 1.92 -1.57
CA VAL A 41 -6.28 3.08 -1.81
C VAL A 41 -5.15 2.75 -2.78
N SER A 42 -4.85 1.46 -2.96
CA SER A 42 -3.99 0.91 -4.00
C SER A 42 -4.31 -0.57 -4.19
N ASP A 43 -3.84 -1.18 -5.29
CA ASP A 43 -4.10 -2.59 -5.63
C ASP A 43 -3.79 -3.54 -4.44
N GLY A 44 -4.84 -4.10 -3.84
CA GLY A 44 -4.72 -5.01 -2.70
C GLY A 44 -4.36 -4.34 -1.38
N VAL A 45 -4.62 -3.03 -1.24
CA VAL A 45 -4.47 -2.25 -0.01
C VAL A 45 -5.74 -1.46 0.27
N TRP A 46 -6.32 -1.70 1.43
CA TRP A 46 -7.53 -1.02 1.88
C TRP A 46 -7.28 -0.22 3.14
N TYR A 47 -7.84 0.98 3.20
CA TYR A 47 -7.78 1.85 4.37
C TYR A 47 -9.18 2.11 4.93
N LYS A 48 -9.31 2.08 6.25
CA LYS A 48 -10.51 2.50 6.96
C LYS A 48 -10.14 3.52 8.02
N ASN A 49 -10.69 4.72 7.89
CA ASN A 49 -10.64 5.73 8.93
C ASN A 49 -11.54 5.30 10.10
N LYS A 50 -11.04 5.43 11.33
CA LYS A 50 -11.82 5.18 12.55
C LYS A 50 -12.01 6.49 13.29
N THR A 51 -13.26 6.95 13.37
CA THR A 51 -13.65 8.09 14.23
C THR A 51 -13.75 7.70 15.70
N ASP A 52 -13.82 6.40 15.98
CA ASP A 52 -14.11 5.88 17.32
C ASP A 52 -12.77 5.67 18.04
N PHE A 53 -12.51 6.54 18.99
CA PHE A 53 -11.29 6.63 19.80
C PHE A 53 -10.90 5.27 20.40
N PHE A 54 -9.88 4.62 19.83
CA PHE A 54 -8.99 3.76 20.60
C PHE A 54 -7.58 4.32 20.52
N LYS A 55 -7.10 4.75 21.69
CA LYS A 55 -5.72 5.09 21.94
C LYS A 55 -4.91 3.80 21.72
N GLY A 56 -4.27 3.69 20.57
CA GLY A 56 -3.34 2.63 20.23
C GLY A 56 -3.92 1.50 19.37
N ASP A 57 -4.30 1.82 18.13
CA ASP A 57 -4.53 0.82 17.08
C ASP A 57 -3.16 0.19 16.69
N SER A 58 -2.58 -0.59 17.59
CA SER A 58 -1.51 -1.53 17.30
C SER A 58 -2.14 -2.91 17.18
N PHE A 59 -2.06 -3.51 16.00
CA PHE A 59 -2.51 -4.89 15.77
C PHE A 59 -1.37 -5.89 15.90
N CYS A 60 -0.14 -5.39 16.08
CA CYS A 60 1.07 -6.18 16.19
C CYS A 60 1.68 -6.12 17.59
N ASN A 61 2.23 -7.26 18.03
CA ASN A 61 2.89 -7.37 19.32
C ASN A 61 4.27 -6.67 19.30
N SER A 62 4.89 -6.53 20.48
CA SER A 62 6.16 -5.82 20.70
C SER A 62 7.42 -6.41 20.05
N ASP A 63 7.31 -7.50 19.29
CA ASP A 63 8.44 -8.21 18.68
C ASP A 63 8.78 -7.58 17.33
N TYR A 64 9.29 -6.34 17.39
CA TYR A 64 9.72 -5.59 16.23
C TYR A 64 11.20 -5.88 15.92
N GLU A 65 11.45 -6.51 14.78
CA GLU A 65 12.82 -6.71 14.26
C GLU A 65 13.19 -5.61 13.28
N TYR A 66 14.48 -5.19 13.27
CA TYR A 66 14.99 -4.09 12.45
C TYR A 66 16.36 -4.44 11.89
N TRP A 67 16.51 -4.30 10.58
CA TRP A 67 17.78 -4.44 9.89
C TRP A 67 18.03 -3.25 8.98
N ASN A 68 19.30 -2.88 8.89
CA ASN A 68 19.75 -1.80 8.02
C ASN A 68 19.79 -2.29 6.56
N LYS A 69 19.17 -1.53 5.66
CA LYS A 69 19.23 -1.72 4.20
C LYS A 69 19.57 -0.39 3.49
N THR A 70 20.16 0.54 4.24
CA THR A 70 20.47 1.87 3.72
C THR A 70 21.52 1.77 2.63
N SER A 71 21.25 2.44 1.51
CA SER A 71 22.10 2.48 0.32
C SER A 71 22.01 3.86 -0.34
N GLU A 72 22.78 4.06 -1.40
CA GLU A 72 22.66 5.28 -2.20
C GLU A 72 21.27 5.44 -2.83
N ASN A 73 20.56 4.35 -3.12
CA ASN A 73 19.20 4.38 -3.65
C ASN A 73 18.14 4.41 -2.55
N SER A 74 18.49 4.76 -1.31
CA SER A 74 17.54 4.89 -0.22
C SER A 74 16.91 6.29 -0.15
N PRO A 75 15.68 6.39 0.38
CA PRO A 75 14.98 7.66 0.52
C PRO A 75 15.66 8.59 1.52
N LEU A 76 15.32 9.88 1.44
CA LEU A 76 15.75 10.88 2.41
C LEU A 76 15.04 10.68 3.76
N VAL A 77 15.78 10.85 4.84
CA VAL A 77 15.27 10.75 6.22
C VAL A 77 14.16 11.79 6.46
N LEU A 78 14.32 13.01 5.95
CA LEU A 78 13.30 14.06 6.04
C LEU A 78 11.97 13.64 5.40
N ASP A 79 12.00 12.98 4.24
CA ASP A 79 10.79 12.53 3.55
C ASP A 79 10.08 11.44 4.35
N CYS A 80 10.83 10.52 4.96
CA CYS A 80 10.27 9.53 5.86
C CYS A 80 9.70 10.15 7.16
N TRP A 81 10.29 11.25 7.65
CA TRP A 81 9.71 12.04 8.74
C TRP A 81 8.40 12.72 8.34
N HIS A 82 8.31 13.27 7.13
CA HIS A 82 7.06 13.81 6.60
C HIS A 82 5.98 12.72 6.47
N MET A 83 6.35 11.54 5.98
CA MET A 83 5.45 10.37 5.96
C MET A 83 4.91 10.05 7.36
N TYR A 84 5.81 9.90 8.34
CA TYR A 84 5.46 9.65 9.74
C TYR A 84 4.47 10.67 10.31
N ASN A 85 4.70 11.96 10.05
CA ASN A 85 3.86 13.05 10.56
C ASN A 85 2.50 13.16 9.84
N ASN A 86 2.39 12.62 8.62
CA ASN A 86 1.15 12.61 7.85
C ASN A 86 0.25 11.42 8.17
N ILE A 87 0.75 10.41 8.88
CA ILE A 87 -0.08 9.35 9.46
C ILE A 87 -0.81 9.95 10.67
N LYS A 88 -1.96 10.58 10.38
CA LYS A 88 -2.87 11.27 11.32
C LYS A 88 -4.17 10.47 11.47
N GLU A 89 -4.87 10.69 12.58
CA GLU A 89 -6.09 9.98 13.01
C GLU A 89 -5.91 8.47 13.32
N PRO A 90 -6.81 7.83 14.09
CA PRO A 90 -6.88 6.38 14.19
C PRO A 90 -7.30 5.76 12.84
N GLY A 91 -6.79 4.58 12.51
CA GLY A 91 -7.06 3.96 11.23
C GLY A 91 -6.37 2.64 11.02
N ASN A 92 -6.98 1.83 10.15
CA ASN A 92 -6.53 0.48 9.83
C ASN A 92 -6.14 0.39 8.36
N TRP A 93 -5.04 -0.29 8.11
CA TRP A 93 -4.54 -0.71 6.80
C TRP A 93 -4.72 -2.21 6.68
N VAL A 94 -5.39 -2.65 5.64
CA VAL A 94 -5.46 -4.07 5.26
C VAL A 94 -4.60 -4.26 4.04
N GLY A 95 -3.61 -5.15 4.15
CA GLY A 95 -2.79 -5.58 3.02
C GLY A 95 -3.16 -7.01 2.61
N ALA A 96 -3.20 -7.26 1.32
CA ALA A 96 -3.18 -8.61 0.76
C ALA A 96 -1.75 -9.16 0.71
N GLY A 97 -1.63 -10.49 0.56
CA GLY A 97 -0.33 -11.15 0.38
C GLY A 97 0.51 -10.57 -0.77
N GLY A 98 1.83 -10.79 -0.72
CA GLY A 98 2.79 -10.16 -1.63
C GLY A 98 3.26 -8.76 -1.19
N HIS A 99 4.22 -8.17 -1.91
CA HIS A 99 4.78 -6.85 -1.59
C HIS A 99 3.79 -5.74 -1.94
N LYS A 100 3.17 -5.16 -0.92
CA LYS A 100 2.17 -4.10 -1.06
C LYS A 100 2.67 -2.79 -0.46
N LYS A 101 2.73 -1.74 -1.29
CA LYS A 101 3.06 -0.39 -0.84
C LYS A 101 1.84 0.20 -0.12
N LEU A 102 1.93 0.33 1.20
CA LEU A 102 0.83 0.83 2.02
C LEU A 102 0.73 2.35 1.96
N ILE A 103 1.87 3.02 2.11
CA ILE A 103 1.95 4.47 2.13
C ILE A 103 3.27 4.93 1.52
N SER A 104 3.24 6.11 0.91
CA SER A 104 4.43 6.77 0.41
C SER A 104 4.30 8.28 0.55
N LYS A 105 5.43 8.95 0.73
CA LYS A 105 5.54 10.40 0.73
C LYS A 105 6.89 10.79 0.13
N ASP A 106 6.83 11.58 -0.94
CA ASP A 106 8.00 12.10 -1.64
C ASP A 106 8.95 10.94 -2.03
N SER A 107 10.21 10.91 -1.56
CA SER A 107 11.12 9.79 -1.84
C SER A 107 10.84 8.52 -1.02
N CYS A 108 10.10 8.60 0.08
CA CYS A 108 9.95 7.49 1.03
C CYS A 108 8.71 6.63 0.75
N ALA A 109 8.87 5.31 0.70
CA ALA A 109 7.78 4.34 0.61
C ALA A 109 7.86 3.34 1.75
N TYR A 110 6.70 2.92 2.25
CA TYR A 110 6.54 1.85 3.23
C TYR A 110 5.77 0.69 2.61
N THR A 111 6.44 -0.45 2.48
CA THR A 111 5.92 -1.67 1.84
C THR A 111 5.82 -2.79 2.86
N THR A 112 4.79 -3.62 2.76
CA THR A 112 4.58 -4.77 3.65
C THR A 112 4.20 -6.02 2.87
N TRP A 113 4.51 -7.18 3.43
CA TRP A 113 4.06 -8.47 2.91
C TRP A 113 3.99 -9.52 4.02
N ALA A 114 2.99 -10.38 3.98
CA ALA A 114 2.92 -11.55 4.86
C ALA A 114 3.85 -12.66 4.35
N GLU A 115 4.52 -13.39 5.25
CA GLU A 115 5.30 -14.59 4.89
C GLU A 115 4.40 -15.71 4.31
N HIS A 116 3.14 -15.73 4.69
CA HIS A 116 2.14 -16.66 4.17
C HIS A 116 1.35 -16.01 3.04
N ASN A 117 1.63 -16.47 1.81
CA ASN A 117 0.94 -16.00 0.62
C ASN A 117 -0.57 -16.22 0.72
N GLY A 118 -1.34 -15.24 0.24
CA GLY A 118 -2.79 -15.31 0.14
C GLY A 118 -3.57 -14.88 1.38
N LEU A 119 -2.92 -14.57 2.51
CA LEU A 119 -3.64 -14.08 3.71
C LEU A 119 -3.74 -12.55 3.74
N LEU A 120 -4.90 -12.05 4.17
CA LEU A 120 -5.06 -10.64 4.55
C LEU A 120 -4.45 -10.42 5.93
N TYR A 121 -3.84 -9.25 6.11
CA TYR A 121 -3.36 -8.80 7.42
C TYR A 121 -3.79 -7.37 7.68
N THR A 122 -3.94 -7.01 8.95
CA THR A 122 -4.29 -5.65 9.38
C THR A 122 -3.12 -5.05 10.15
N LEU A 123 -2.74 -3.84 9.78
CA LEU A 123 -1.84 -2.98 10.52
C LEU A 123 -2.58 -1.71 10.91
N GLY A 124 -2.31 -1.19 12.09
CA GLY A 124 -2.86 0.10 12.50
C GLY A 124 -1.82 1.20 12.38
N ASN A 125 -2.28 2.44 12.50
CA ASN A 125 -1.43 3.61 12.40
C ASN A 125 -0.28 3.62 13.43
N GLU A 126 -0.46 3.01 14.61
CA GLU A 126 0.61 2.90 15.61
C GLU A 126 1.73 1.96 15.14
N ASP A 127 1.40 0.82 14.53
CA ASP A 127 2.37 -0.15 14.03
C ASP A 127 3.30 0.49 12.97
N LEU A 128 2.71 1.25 12.03
CA LEU A 128 3.44 1.98 10.99
C LEU A 128 4.29 3.11 11.59
N ARG A 129 3.71 3.92 12.49
CA ARG A 129 4.44 5.04 13.10
C ARG A 129 5.61 4.56 13.94
N LEU A 130 5.43 3.48 14.69
CA LEU A 130 6.47 2.93 15.56
C LEU A 130 7.64 2.37 14.74
N THR A 131 7.36 1.60 13.69
CA THR A 131 8.39 1.04 12.80
C THR A 131 9.17 2.14 12.08
N ILE A 132 8.47 3.11 11.47
CA ILE A 132 9.12 4.24 10.78
C ILE A 132 10.00 5.02 11.75
N LYS A 133 9.46 5.42 12.91
CA LYS A 133 10.21 6.21 13.90
C LYS A 133 11.44 5.45 14.43
N LYS A 134 11.28 4.17 14.80
CA LYS A 134 12.40 3.37 15.32
C LYS A 134 13.45 3.09 14.26
N ALA A 135 13.06 2.88 12.99
CA ALA A 135 13.99 2.76 11.88
C ALA A 135 14.81 4.03 11.71
N ILE A 136 14.16 5.20 11.68
CA ILE A 136 14.84 6.51 11.61
C ILE A 136 15.81 6.69 12.78
N GLN A 137 15.40 6.38 14.00
CA GLN A 137 16.25 6.50 15.19
C GLN A 137 17.47 5.57 15.15
N LYS A 138 17.34 4.37 14.56
CA LYS A 138 18.43 3.38 14.49
C LYS A 138 19.37 3.63 13.32
N PHE A 139 18.84 4.03 12.17
CA PHE A 139 19.57 3.99 10.90
C PHE A 139 19.67 5.33 10.17
N GLY A 140 18.85 6.32 10.56
CA GLY A 140 18.73 7.60 9.86
C GLY A 140 19.93 8.54 9.94
N THR A 141 21.00 8.16 10.63
CA THR A 141 22.26 8.92 10.67
C THR A 141 23.43 8.15 10.06
N LEU A 142 23.19 6.95 9.53
CA LEU A 142 24.25 6.05 9.08
C LEU A 142 24.78 6.36 7.68
N PHE A 143 23.99 7.04 6.85
CA PHE A 143 24.37 7.31 5.46
C PHE A 143 24.09 8.76 5.07
N PRO A 144 25.12 9.60 4.86
CA PRO A 144 24.90 10.96 4.38
C PRO A 144 24.43 10.92 2.92
N GLY A 145 23.36 11.63 2.60
CA GLY A 145 22.94 11.91 1.22
C GLY A 145 23.36 13.30 0.77
N GLU A 146 23.03 13.65 -0.47
CA GLU A 146 23.43 14.91 -1.11
C GLU A 146 22.92 16.17 -0.40
N LYS A 147 21.69 16.10 0.17
CA LYS A 147 21.02 17.21 0.85
C LYS A 147 20.67 16.92 2.31
N ASP A 148 20.51 15.65 2.66
CA ASP A 148 20.20 15.14 3.99
C ASP A 148 20.58 13.65 4.06
N TYR A 149 20.53 13.05 5.24
CA TYR A 149 20.75 11.61 5.44
C TYR A 149 19.75 10.75 4.67
N LYS A 150 20.20 9.55 4.28
CA LYS A 150 19.38 8.51 3.65
C LYS A 150 19.06 7.39 4.63
N ILE A 151 17.94 6.71 4.41
CA ILE A 151 17.53 5.57 5.22
C ILE A 151 16.88 4.47 4.39
N GLY A 152 17.42 3.26 4.46
CA GLY A 152 16.77 2.03 4.05
C GLY A 152 16.68 1.09 5.24
N ALA A 153 15.52 0.50 5.45
CA ALA A 153 15.32 -0.41 6.57
C ALA A 153 14.33 -1.50 6.19
N TYR A 154 14.51 -2.69 6.75
CA TYR A 154 13.49 -3.72 6.68
C TYR A 154 13.38 -4.42 8.03
N GLY A 155 12.28 -5.14 8.23
CA GLY A 155 11.99 -5.73 9.52
C GLY A 155 10.83 -6.70 9.49
N LYS A 156 10.51 -7.20 10.68
CA LYS A 156 9.36 -8.08 10.91
C LYS A 156 8.48 -7.54 12.03
N LEU A 157 7.19 -7.80 11.88
CA LEU A 157 6.11 -7.54 12.83
C LEU A 157 5.37 -8.85 13.05
N ARG A 158 5.16 -9.23 14.31
CA ARG A 158 4.27 -10.34 14.63
C ARG A 158 2.89 -9.78 14.95
N CYS A 159 1.93 -9.99 14.07
CA CYS A 159 0.56 -9.49 14.17
C CYS A 159 -0.39 -10.68 14.31
N GLN A 160 -0.92 -10.88 15.51
CA GLN A 160 -1.71 -12.07 15.84
C GLN A 160 -0.95 -13.37 15.49
N ALA A 161 -1.48 -14.18 14.57
CA ALA A 161 -0.87 -15.42 14.09
C ALA A 161 0.04 -15.22 12.86
N LEU A 162 0.20 -13.99 12.36
CA LEU A 162 0.94 -13.69 11.13
C LEU A 162 2.27 -13.00 11.42
N VAL A 163 3.26 -13.31 10.58
CA VAL A 163 4.51 -12.54 10.48
C VAL A 163 4.42 -11.67 9.24
N ILE A 164 4.45 -10.36 9.46
CA ILE A 164 4.40 -9.33 8.43
C ILE A 164 5.79 -8.74 8.31
N ASN A 165 6.39 -8.89 7.14
CA ASN A 165 7.61 -8.18 6.80
C ASN A 165 7.26 -6.75 6.38
N TRP A 166 8.17 -5.83 6.65
CA TRP A 166 8.06 -4.45 6.22
C TRP A 166 9.38 -3.93 5.69
N GLU A 167 9.30 -2.92 4.82
CA GLU A 167 10.45 -2.25 4.23
C GLU A 167 10.19 -0.75 4.05
N ILE A 168 11.19 0.05 4.41
CA ILE A 168 11.36 1.44 3.99
C ILE A 168 12.34 1.46 2.82
N SER A 169 11.86 1.91 1.67
CA SER A 169 12.61 1.96 0.42
C SER A 169 12.26 3.21 -0.39
N GLN A 170 12.99 3.41 -1.49
CA GLN A 170 12.72 4.49 -2.42
C GLN A 170 11.34 4.31 -3.03
N ASN A 171 10.57 5.39 -3.06
CA ASN A 171 9.34 5.47 -3.80
C ASN A 171 9.65 5.59 -5.30
N SER A 172 9.53 4.46 -6.01
CA SER A 172 9.58 4.36 -7.47
C SER A 172 8.24 4.66 -8.12
#